data_AF-A0A537JM62-F1
#
_entry.id   AF-A0A537JM62-F1
#
_cell.length_a   1.000
_cell.length_b   1.000
_cell.length_c   1.000
_cell.angle_alpha   90.00
_cell.angle_beta   90.00
_cell.angle_gamma   90.00
#
_symmetry.space_group_name_H-M   'P 1'
#
loop_
_entity.id
_entity.type
_entity.pdbx_description
1 polymer ?
#
loop_
_entity_poly.entity_id
_entity_poly.type
_entity_poly.pdbx_seq_one_letter_code
_entity_poly.pdbx_strand_id
1 'polypeptide(L)'
;MERQLTLRMPATLATKLDNVARHTRRRRSEIVRLALEQFLSVADTEGDPRPIDLVRDLLGSTESGVPDLGQRHRDYLLKRLRRAR
;
A
#
# COMPACT_ATOMS: atom_id res chain seq x y z
N MET A 1 -16.90 7.06 -0.22
CA MET A 1 -17.49 7.61 -1.47
C MET A 1 -17.52 6.49 -2.49
N GLU A 2 -18.66 6.19 -3.09
CA GLU A 2 -18.76 5.17 -4.14
C GLU A 2 -18.33 5.76 -5.50
N ARG A 3 -17.61 4.97 -6.31
CA ARG A 3 -17.16 5.35 -7.67
C ARG A 3 -17.67 4.32 -8.66
N GLN A 4 -18.21 4.78 -9.79
CA GLN A 4 -18.72 3.92 -10.85
C GLN A 4 -17.66 3.74 -11.95
N LEU A 5 -17.49 2.50 -12.42
CA LEU A 5 -16.63 2.15 -13.56
C LEU A 5 -17.49 1.50 -14.65
N THR A 6 -17.38 2.00 -15.88
CA THR A 6 -17.93 1.35 -17.08
C THR A 6 -16.78 0.83 -17.92
N LEU A 7 -16.80 -0.46 -18.25
CA LEU A 7 -15.72 -1.12 -18.98
C LEU A 7 -16.29 -1.85 -20.20
N ARG A 8 -15.52 -1.87 -21.30
CA ARG A 8 -15.77 -2.75 -22.43
C ARG A 8 -15.05 -4.07 -22.20
N MET A 9 -15.73 -5.18 -22.46
CA MET A 9 -15.15 -6.51 -22.28
C MET A 9 -15.47 -7.42 -23.48
N PRO A 10 -14.59 -8.39 -23.79
CA PRO A 10 -14.86 -9.40 -24.81
C PRO A 10 -16.11 -10.21 -24.47
N ALA A 11 -16.89 -10.60 -25.49
CA ALA A 11 -18.10 -11.39 -25.30
C ALA A 11 -17.83 -12.70 -24.54
N THR A 12 -16.70 -13.34 -24.82
CA THR A 12 -16.26 -14.56 -24.12
C THR A 12 -16.10 -14.36 -22.62
N LEU A 13 -15.59 -13.21 -22.17
CA LEU A 13 -15.42 -12.89 -20.76
C LEU A 13 -16.77 -12.58 -20.09
N ALA A 14 -17.67 -11.89 -20.79
CA ALA A 14 -19.03 -11.65 -20.31
C ALA A 14 -19.79 -12.97 -20.08
N THR A 15 -19.70 -13.92 -21.02
CA THR A 15 -20.32 -15.25 -20.87
C THR A 15 -19.75 -16.02 -19.69
N LYS A 16 -18.43 -15.98 -19.48
CA LYS A 16 -17.80 -16.61 -18.31
C LYS A 16 -18.28 -15.98 -17.00
N LEU A 17 -18.36 -14.65 -16.94
CA LEU A 17 -18.87 -13.92 -15.78
C LEU A 17 -20.31 -14.33 -15.45
N ASP A 18 -21.15 -14.49 -16.47
CA ASP A 18 -22.55 -14.92 -16.32
C ASP A 18 -22.68 -16.31 -15.76
N ASN A 19 -21.85 -17.23 -16.27
CA ASN A 19 -21.83 -18.60 -15.77
C ASN A 19 -21.43 -18.60 -14.30
N VAL A 20 -20.33 -17.93 -13.92
CA VAL A 20 -19.90 -17.87 -12.52
C VAL A 20 -20.98 -17.25 -11.64
N ALA A 21 -21.58 -16.13 -12.04
CA ALA A 21 -22.67 -15.48 -11.32
C ALA A 21 -23.84 -16.42 -11.03
N ARG A 22 -24.25 -17.23 -12.02
CA ARG A 22 -25.31 -18.22 -11.86
C ARG A 22 -24.92 -19.34 -10.89
N HIS A 23 -23.71 -19.89 -11.03
CA HIS A 23 -23.25 -21.00 -10.18
C HIS A 23 -23.05 -20.57 -8.73
N THR A 24 -22.53 -19.36 -8.49
CA THR A 24 -22.28 -18.85 -7.13
C THR A 24 -23.50 -18.14 -6.53
N ARG A 25 -24.60 -17.97 -7.29
CA ARG A 25 -25.77 -17.14 -6.94
C ARG A 25 -25.40 -15.72 -6.51
N ARG A 26 -24.39 -15.13 -7.15
CA ARG A 26 -23.92 -13.76 -6.85
C ARG A 26 -24.22 -12.82 -8.01
N ARG A 27 -24.27 -11.51 -7.72
CA ARG A 27 -24.43 -10.50 -8.77
C ARG A 27 -23.12 -10.35 -9.54
N ARG A 28 -23.21 -10.02 -10.84
CA ARG A 28 -22.05 -9.72 -11.68
C ARG A 28 -21.15 -8.65 -11.05
N SER A 29 -21.74 -7.58 -10.53
CA SER A 29 -21.01 -6.49 -9.87
C SER A 29 -20.24 -6.94 -8.64
N GLU A 30 -20.78 -7.89 -7.88
CA GLU A 30 -20.11 -8.44 -6.70
C GLU A 30 -18.89 -9.29 -7.09
N ILE A 31 -19.02 -10.11 -8.13
CA ILE A 31 -17.89 -10.90 -8.65
C ILE A 31 -16.80 -9.98 -9.20
N VAL A 32 -17.18 -8.96 -9.97
CA VAL A 32 -16.22 -7.99 -10.51
C VAL A 32 -15.51 -7.25 -9.37
N ARG A 33 -16.24 -6.84 -8.33
CA ARG A 33 -15.65 -6.21 -7.14
C ARG A 33 -14.64 -7.13 -6.47
N LEU A 34 -15.00 -8.39 -6.21
CA LEU A 34 -14.11 -9.37 -5.57
C LEU A 34 -12.85 -9.64 -6.41
N ALA A 35 -13.02 -9.78 -7.72
CA ALA A 35 -11.90 -9.98 -8.63
C ALA A 35 -10.94 -8.79 -8.62
N LEU A 36 -11.47 -7.56 -8.60
CA LEU A 36 -10.67 -6.34 -8.50
C LEU A 36 -9.95 -6.23 -7.15
N GLU A 37 -10.63 -6.53 -6.05
CA GLU A 37 -10.02 -6.54 -4.70
C GLU A 37 -8.86 -7.54 -4.64
N GLN A 38 -9.05 -8.75 -5.15
CA GLN A 38 -8.02 -9.78 -5.17
C GLN A 38 -6.84 -9.41 -6.08
N PHE A 39 -7.11 -8.85 -7.26
CA PHE A 39 -6.05 -8.43 -8.17
C PHE A 39 -5.20 -7.32 -7.57
N LEU A 40 -5.84 -6.33 -6.95
CA LEU A 40 -5.14 -5.21 -6.32
C LEU A 40 -4.41 -5.64 -5.05
N SER A 41 -4.92 -6.57 -4.25
CA SER A 41 -4.20 -7.05 -3.07
C SER A 41 -2.91 -7.77 -3.45
N VAL A 42 -2.91 -8.52 -4.56
CA VAL A 42 -1.68 -9.12 -5.11
C VAL A 42 -0.74 -8.02 -5.61
N ALA A 43 -1.23 -7.03 -6.35
CA ALA A 43 -0.42 -5.92 -6.85
C ALA A 43 0.19 -5.07 -5.71
N ASP A 44 -0.53 -4.86 -4.61
CA ASP A 44 -0.01 -4.19 -3.42
C ASP A 44 1.04 -5.03 -2.68
N THR A 45 0.96 -6.35 -2.80
CA THR A 45 1.96 -7.29 -2.23
C THR A 45 3.20 -7.40 -3.11
N GLU A 46 3.05 -7.27 -4.44
CA GLU A 46 4.14 -7.29 -5.43
C GLU A 46 4.76 -5.89 -5.68
N GLY A 47 4.12 -4.83 -5.20
CA GLY A 47 4.70 -3.50 -5.17
C GLY A 47 5.93 -3.49 -4.26
N ASP A 48 7.06 -2.97 -4.78
CA ASP A 48 8.32 -2.90 -4.05
C ASP A 48 8.04 -2.36 -2.63
N PRO A 49 8.28 -3.16 -1.58
CA PRO A 49 7.87 -2.80 -0.23
C PRO A 49 8.46 -1.44 0.09
N ARG A 50 7.62 -0.53 0.62
CA ARG A 50 8.12 0.81 0.94
C ARG A 50 9.34 0.62 1.85
N PRO A 51 10.44 1.36 1.67
CA PRO A 51 11.66 1.14 2.45
C PRO A 51 11.43 1.13 3.97
N ILE A 52 10.41 1.85 4.44
CA ILE A 52 10.01 1.86 5.85
C ILE A 52 9.41 0.53 6.34
N ASP A 53 8.69 -0.19 5.47
CA ASP A 53 8.07 -1.47 5.79
C ASP A 53 9.14 -2.57 5.96
N LEU A 54 10.24 -2.49 5.20
CA LEU A 54 11.39 -3.39 5.29
C LEU A 54 12.14 -3.30 6.64
N VAL A 55 12.12 -2.12 7.26
CA VAL A 55 12.86 -1.85 8.50
C VAL A 55 11.96 -1.74 9.72
N ARG A 56 10.65 -2.02 9.58
CA ARG A 56 9.67 -1.80 10.65
C ARG A 56 10.02 -2.56 11.92
N ASP A 57 10.51 -3.79 11.79
CA ASP A 57 10.88 -4.64 12.92
C ASP A 57 12.27 -4.27 13.51
N LEU A 58 13.04 -3.42 12.81
CA LEU A 58 14.29 -2.84 13.31
C LEU A 58 14.06 -1.52 14.06
N LEU A 59 12.94 -0.82 13.82
CA LEU A 59 12.64 0.43 14.50
C LEU A 59 12.41 0.16 16.00
N GLY A 60 13.31 0.66 16.84
CA GLY A 60 13.25 0.49 18.29
C GLY A 60 13.72 -0.88 18.79
N SER A 61 14.25 -1.76 17.93
CA SER A 61 14.85 -3.04 18.36
C SER A 61 16.21 -2.86 19.04
N THR A 62 16.83 -1.68 18.89
CA THR A 62 18.11 -1.35 19.51
C THR A 62 17.95 -0.18 20.48
N GLU A 63 18.29 -0.39 21.74
CA GLU A 63 18.45 0.68 22.72
C GLU A 63 19.90 1.20 22.68
N SER A 64 20.09 2.45 22.28
CA SER A 64 21.43 3.07 22.23
C SER A 64 21.95 3.51 23.59
N GLY A 65 21.11 3.49 24.64
CA GLY A 65 21.38 4.10 25.94
C GLY A 65 21.51 5.63 25.91
N VAL A 66 21.38 6.26 24.73
CA VAL A 66 21.44 7.71 24.53
C VAL A 66 20.01 8.22 24.30
N PRO A 67 19.43 8.98 25.25
CA PRO A 67 18.08 9.51 25.08
C PRO A 67 18.03 10.53 23.95
N ASP A 68 16.94 10.47 23.18
CA ASP A 68 16.53 11.37 22.10
C ASP A 68 17.66 12.11 21.37
N LEU A 69 18.17 11.48 20.30
CA LEU A 69 19.17 12.05 19.38
C LEU A 69 18.70 13.36 18.72
N GLY A 70 17.39 13.67 18.76
CA GLY A 70 16.78 14.87 18.22
C GLY A 70 16.90 16.11 19.12
N GLN A 71 17.12 15.96 20.43
CA GLN A 71 17.12 17.10 21.37
C GLN A 71 18.16 18.17 21.04
N ARG A 72 19.33 17.74 20.53
CA ARG A 72 20.44 18.65 20.22
C ARG A 72 20.49 19.06 18.75
N HIS A 73 19.46 18.73 17.97
CA HIS A 73 19.44 18.99 16.54
C HIS A 73 19.68 20.47 16.22
N ARG A 74 18.98 21.37 16.94
CA ARG A 74 19.13 22.82 16.80
C ARG A 74 20.55 23.28 17.13
N ASP A 75 21.14 22.79 18.21
CA ASP A 75 22.49 23.16 18.63
C ASP A 75 23.55 22.74 17.61
N TYR A 76 23.40 21.54 17.03
CA TYR A 76 24.28 21.05 15.97
C TYR A 76 24.20 21.91 14.70
N LEU A 77 23.00 22.31 14.29
CA LEU A 77 22.81 23.21 13.14
C LEU A 77 23.47 24.56 13.40
N LEU A 78 23.23 25.17 14.57
CA LEU A 78 23.84 26.45 14.94
C LEU A 78 25.37 26.38 14.98
N LYS A 79 25.94 25.28 15.49
CA LYS A 79 27.39 25.06 15.53
C LYS A 79 28.00 24.89 14.13
N ARG A 80 27.32 24.20 13.20
CA ARG A 80 27.73 24.10 11.80
C ARG A 80 27.72 25.47 11.11
N LEU A 81 26.65 26.24 11.28
CA LEU A 81 26.51 27.57 10.66
C LEU A 81 27.56 28.56 11.15
N ARG A 82 27.93 28.49 12.43
CA ARG A 82 29.00 29.31 13.02
C ARG A 82 30.41 28.94 12.54
N ARG A 83 30.67 27.67 12.19
CA ARG A 83 31.96 27.21 11.66
C ARG A 83 32.15 27.48 10.17
N ALA A 84 31.07 27.75 9.44
CA ALA A 84 31.09 28.07 8.01
C ALA A 84 31.32 29.57 7.74
N ARG A 85 31.51 30.39 8.79
CA ARG A 85 31.81 31.82 8.71
C ARG A 85 33.26 32.07 9.09
#